data_AF-A0A815RVR9-F1
#
_entry.id   AF-A0A815RVR9-F1
#
_cell.length_a   1.000
_cell.length_b   1.000
_cell.length_c   1.000
_cell.angle_alpha   90.00
_cell.angle_beta   90.00
_cell.angle_gamma   90.00
#
_symmetry.space_group_name_H-M   'P 1'
#
loop_
_entity.id
_entity.type
_entity.pdbx_description
1 polymer ?
#
loop_
_entity_poly.entity_id
_entity_poly.type
_entity_poly.pdbx_seq_one_letter_code
_entity_poly.pdbx_strand_id
1 'polypeptide(L)'
;MYNEFKQYAVEDAKTDHRYGVECLFRFYTYGLEKHFRQHVFEDFQQETLCDHEADQLCGLENFWAFLKYSRQKPKINSKLEEILKNYKNREDFRVDGASFPRQFFSTKSRIITVSALEASATAVAKNSDT
;
A
#
# COMPACT_ATOMS: atom_id res chain seq x y z
N MET A 1 19.27 -1.89 -6.19
CA MET A 1 18.41 -1.61 -5.02
C MET A 1 16.92 -1.53 -5.36
N TYR A 2 16.39 -0.53 -6.07
CA TYR A 2 14.93 -0.48 -6.36
C TYR A 2 14.44 -1.69 -7.18
N ASN A 3 15.12 -2.03 -8.28
CA ASN A 3 14.71 -3.16 -9.14
C ASN A 3 14.74 -4.50 -8.41
N GLU A 4 15.76 -4.74 -7.58
CA GLU A 4 15.89 -5.95 -6.77
C GLU A 4 14.79 -6.01 -5.70
N PHE A 5 14.51 -4.89 -5.03
CA PHE A 5 13.43 -4.83 -4.05
C PHE A 5 12.06 -5.13 -4.68
N LYS A 6 11.77 -4.52 -5.84
CA LYS A 6 10.55 -4.82 -6.60
C LYS A 6 10.48 -6.29 -6.97
N GLN A 7 11.55 -6.85 -7.52
CA GLN A 7 11.60 -8.24 -7.94
C GLN A 7 11.30 -9.19 -6.77
N TYR A 8 12.02 -9.05 -5.65
CA TYR A 8 11.80 -9.92 -4.48
C TYR A 8 10.40 -9.75 -3.90
N ALA A 9 9.89 -8.52 -3.81
CA ALA A 9 8.53 -8.26 -3.31
C ALA A 9 7.45 -8.95 -4.16
N VAL A 10 7.61 -8.95 -5.49
CA VAL A 10 6.68 -9.60 -6.43
C VAL A 10 6.84 -11.12 -6.41
N GLU A 11 8.06 -11.64 -6.29
CA GLU A 11 8.32 -13.07 -6.15
C GLU A 11 7.72 -13.63 -4.85
N ASP A 12 7.93 -12.94 -3.72
CA ASP A 12 7.37 -13.30 -2.43
C ASP A 12 5.83 -13.30 -2.45
N ALA A 13 5.22 -12.32 -3.10
CA ALA A 13 3.76 -12.23 -3.23
C ALA A 13 3.14 -13.42 -3.97
N LYS A 14 3.88 -14.08 -4.88
CA LYS A 14 3.42 -15.32 -5.55
C LYS A 14 3.37 -16.52 -4.61
N THR A 15 4.12 -16.46 -3.51
CA THR A 15 4.20 -17.49 -2.47
C THR A 15 3.37 -17.13 -1.24
N ASP A 16 2.41 -16.20 -1.37
CA ASP A 16 1.54 -15.68 -0.32
C ASP A 16 2.25 -14.87 0.79
N HIS A 17 3.53 -14.52 0.60
CA HIS A 17 4.26 -13.63 1.49
C HIS A 17 4.02 -12.16 1.08
N ARG A 18 2.96 -11.56 1.64
CA ARG A 18 2.46 -10.23 1.20
C ARG A 18 3.26 -9.03 1.72
N TYR A 19 4.05 -9.18 2.77
CA TYR A 19 4.75 -8.04 3.41
C TYR A 19 5.67 -7.25 2.45
N GLY A 20 6.37 -7.94 1.54
CA GLY A 20 7.26 -7.30 0.58
C GLY A 20 6.51 -6.36 -0.38
N VAL A 21 5.41 -6.84 -0.95
CA VAL A 21 4.60 -6.05 -1.88
C VAL A 21 3.83 -4.92 -1.17
N GLU A 22 3.43 -5.11 0.09
CA GLU A 22 2.86 -4.04 0.91
C GLU A 22 3.88 -2.91 1.15
N CYS A 23 5.13 -3.26 1.45
CA CYS A 23 6.22 -2.30 1.58
C CYS A 23 6.49 -1.58 0.24
N LEU A 24 6.36 -2.27 -0.88
CA LEU A 24 6.51 -1.70 -2.22
C LEU A 24 5.43 -0.65 -2.51
N PHE A 25 4.16 -0.94 -2.20
CA PHE A 25 3.07 0.05 -2.35
C PHE A 25 3.22 1.26 -1.43
N ARG A 26 3.72 1.07 -0.19
CA ARG A 26 4.07 2.19 0.70
C ARG A 26 5.20 3.04 0.12
N PHE A 27 6.22 2.40 -0.47
CA PHE A 27 7.29 3.10 -1.14
C PHE A 27 6.76 3.94 -2.30
N TYR A 28 5.86 3.41 -3.13
CA TYR A 28 5.27 4.16 -4.24
C TYR A 28 4.46 5.37 -3.76
N THR A 29 3.53 5.18 -2.84
CA THR A 29 2.63 6.24 -2.36
C THR A 29 3.42 7.43 -1.79
N TYR A 30 4.32 7.18 -0.84
CA TYR A 30 5.12 8.24 -0.22
C TYR A 30 6.27 8.76 -1.07
N GLY A 31 6.94 7.86 -1.79
CA GLY A 31 8.07 8.20 -2.65
C GLY A 31 7.63 9.12 -3.77
N LEU A 32 6.53 8.80 -4.44
CA LEU A 32 5.98 9.60 -5.53
C LEU A 32 5.30 10.88 -5.04
N GLU A 33 4.72 10.90 -3.84
CA GLU A 33 4.18 12.13 -3.25
C GLU A 33 5.28 13.18 -3.04
N LYS A 34 6.43 12.76 -2.49
CA LYS A 34 7.57 13.66 -2.27
C LYS A 34 8.31 14.00 -3.55
N HIS A 35 8.68 13.00 -4.33
CA HIS A 35 9.50 13.13 -5.53
C HIS A 35 8.88 12.32 -6.67
N PHE A 36 8.05 12.99 -7.47
CA PHE A 36 7.39 12.35 -8.58
C PHE A 36 8.39 11.91 -9.67
N ARG A 37 8.35 10.62 -10.02
CA ARG A 37 9.18 10.03 -11.07
C ARG A 37 8.28 9.20 -11.97
N GLN A 38 8.27 9.55 -13.26
CA GLN A 38 7.36 8.94 -14.23
C GLN A 38 7.53 7.42 -14.35
N HIS A 39 8.76 6.91 -14.47
CA HIS A 39 9.02 5.47 -14.57
C HIS A 39 8.56 4.68 -13.33
N VAL A 40 8.71 5.27 -12.13
CA VAL A 40 8.25 4.65 -10.87
C VAL A 40 6.72 4.66 -10.81
N PHE A 41 6.08 5.70 -11.33
CA PHE A 41 4.63 5.76 -11.42
C PHE A 41 4.06 4.77 -12.46
N GLU A 42 4.76 4.53 -13.56
CA GLU A 42 4.41 3.48 -14.53
C GLU A 42 4.50 2.09 -13.89
N ASP A 43 5.58 1.81 -13.16
CA ASP A 43 5.69 0.59 -12.37
C ASP A 43 4.54 0.47 -11.35
N PHE A 44 4.22 1.54 -10.62
CA PHE A 44 3.11 1.52 -9.65
C PHE A 44 1.78 1.13 -10.32
N GLN A 45 1.48 1.68 -11.50
CA GLN A 45 0.28 1.31 -12.24
C GLN A 45 0.26 -0.16 -12.66
N GLN A 46 1.41 -0.68 -13.12
CA GLN A 46 1.53 -2.08 -13.53
C GLN A 46 1.37 -3.03 -12.35
N GLU A 47 2.07 -2.79 -11.24
CA GLU A 47 1.99 -3.65 -10.05
C GLU A 47 0.58 -3.62 -9.44
N THR A 48 -0.10 -2.46 -9.45
CA THR A 48 -1.51 -2.38 -9.01
C THR A 48 -2.45 -3.19 -9.90
N LEU A 49 -2.24 -3.19 -11.22
CA LEU A 49 -3.03 -4.02 -12.14
C LEU A 49 -2.79 -5.51 -11.89
N CYS A 50 -1.53 -5.92 -11.70
CA CYS A 50 -1.18 -7.30 -11.39
C CYS A 50 -1.75 -7.76 -10.04
N ASP A 51 -1.74 -6.89 -9.02
CA ASP A 51 -2.34 -7.19 -7.71
C ASP A 51 -3.86 -7.39 -7.83
N HIS A 52 -4.53 -6.54 -8.61
CA HIS A 52 -5.96 -6.67 -8.88
C HIS A 52 -6.30 -7.93 -9.67
N GLU A 53 -5.47 -8.32 -10.65
CA GLU A 53 -5.62 -9.57 -11.41
C GLU A 53 -5.39 -10.82 -10.53
N ALA A 54 -4.70 -10.67 -9.40
CA ALA A 54 -4.54 -11.71 -8.38
C ALA A 54 -5.64 -11.68 -7.29
N ASP A 55 -6.75 -10.98 -7.55
CA ASP A 55 -7.88 -10.77 -6.62
C ASP A 55 -7.48 -10.08 -5.30
N GLN A 56 -6.41 -9.27 -5.32
CA GLN A 56 -5.94 -8.49 -4.18
C GLN A 56 -6.29 -7.01 -4.36
N LEU A 57 -6.89 -6.40 -3.34
CA LEU A 57 -7.33 -4.99 -3.37
C LEU A 57 -6.34 -4.03 -2.72
N CYS A 58 -5.27 -4.55 -2.14
CA CYS A 58 -4.23 -3.79 -1.43
C CYS A 58 -3.60 -2.71 -2.32
N GLY A 59 -3.12 -3.10 -3.50
CA GLY A 59 -2.47 -2.17 -4.43
C GLY A 59 -3.44 -1.11 -4.92
N LEU A 60 -4.70 -1.50 -5.14
CA LEU A 60 -5.74 -0.62 -5.63
C LEU A 60 -6.17 0.43 -4.60
N GLU A 61 -6.29 0.05 -3.32
CA GLU A 61 -6.56 1.01 -2.23
C GLU A 61 -5.42 2.06 -2.15
N ASN A 62 -4.16 1.61 -2.16
CA ASN A 62 -3.01 2.48 -2.09
C ASN A 62 -2.96 3.44 -3.30
N PHE A 63 -3.23 2.94 -4.50
CA PHE A 63 -3.26 3.76 -5.72
C PHE A 63 -4.40 4.78 -5.70
N TRP A 64 -5.61 4.37 -5.33
CA TRP A 64 -6.75 5.26 -5.17
C TRP A 64 -6.47 6.38 -4.17
N ALA A 65 -5.88 6.03 -3.02
CA ALA A 65 -5.55 7.00 -1.99
C ALA A 65 -4.42 7.94 -2.43
N PHE A 66 -3.41 7.45 -3.17
CA PHE A 66 -2.42 8.31 -3.81
C PHE A 66 -3.09 9.32 -4.72
N LEU A 67 -3.98 8.92 -5.63
CA LEU A 67 -4.68 9.88 -6.51
C LEU A 67 -5.54 10.89 -5.77
N LYS A 68 -6.16 10.47 -4.65
CA LYS A 68 -7.05 11.33 -3.86
C LYS A 68 -6.30 12.35 -3.02
N TYR A 69 -5.18 11.96 -2.43
CA TYR A 69 -4.43 12.79 -1.46
C TYR A 69 -3.18 13.44 -2.04
N SER A 70 -2.60 12.87 -3.10
CA SER A 70 -1.43 13.44 -3.76
C SER A 70 -1.78 14.76 -4.41
N ARG A 71 -0.81 15.68 -4.39
CA ARG A 71 -0.89 16.94 -5.15
C ARG A 71 -0.61 16.71 -6.63
N GLN A 72 -0.02 15.57 -6.99
CA GLN A 72 0.32 15.20 -8.36
C GLN A 72 -0.92 14.62 -9.05
N LYS A 73 -1.14 15.01 -10.31
CA LYS A 73 -2.22 14.48 -11.17
C LYS A 73 -1.64 13.87 -12.44
N PRO A 74 -0.93 12.74 -12.35
CA PRO A 74 -0.34 12.09 -13.52
C PRO A 74 -1.41 11.44 -14.40
N LYS A 75 -1.06 11.16 -15.66
CA LYS A 75 -1.92 10.45 -16.60
C LYS A 75 -1.97 8.96 -16.23
N ILE A 76 -3.17 8.46 -15.95
CA ILE A 76 -3.41 7.06 -15.57
C ILE A 76 -3.70 6.23 -16.84
N ASN A 77 -3.35 4.94 -16.81
CA ASN A 77 -3.76 3.96 -17.81
C ASN A 77 -5.30 3.79 -17.80
N SER A 78 -5.91 3.81 -18.99
CA SER A 78 -7.36 3.68 -19.15
C SER A 78 -7.95 2.44 -18.48
N LYS A 79 -7.24 1.29 -18.47
CA LYS A 79 -7.71 0.07 -17.80
C LYS A 79 -7.83 0.28 -16.29
N LEU A 80 -6.82 0.90 -15.69
CA LEU A 80 -6.80 1.17 -14.25
C LEU A 80 -7.83 2.24 -13.87
N GLU A 81 -8.00 3.26 -14.72
CA GLU A 81 -9.04 4.28 -14.54
C GLU A 81 -10.45 3.67 -14.56
N GLU A 82 -10.72 2.72 -15.45
CA GLU A 82 -11.99 2.01 -15.50
C GLU A 82 -12.26 1.19 -14.24
N ILE A 83 -11.26 0.43 -13.77
CA ILE A 83 -11.34 -0.34 -12.52
C ILE A 83 -11.65 0.58 -11.35
N LEU A 84 -10.94 1.70 -11.23
CA LEU A 84 -11.10 2.65 -10.12
C LEU A 84 -12.48 3.32 -10.08
N LYS A 85 -13.21 3.43 -11.20
CA LYS A 85 -14.58 3.99 -11.21
C LYS A 85 -15.56 3.16 -10.39
N ASN A 86 -15.28 1.87 -10.21
CA ASN A 86 -16.11 0.97 -9.40
C ASN A 86 -15.94 1.21 -7.89
N TYR A 87 -14.88 1.91 -7.47
CA TYR A 87 -14.55 2.16 -6.07
C TYR A 87 -14.70 3.64 -5.73
N LYS A 88 -15.67 3.97 -4.86
CA LYS A 88 -15.99 5.36 -4.49
C LYS A 88 -15.56 5.68 -3.07
N ASN A 89 -15.58 4.70 -2.19
CA ASN A 89 -15.29 4.85 -0.77
C ASN A 89 -14.15 3.92 -0.34
N ARG A 90 -13.47 4.30 0.75
CA ARG A 90 -12.45 3.44 1.37
C ARG A 90 -13.01 2.11 1.86
N GLU A 91 -14.31 2.09 2.13
CA GLU A 91 -15.06 0.91 2.56
C GLU A 91 -15.19 -0.13 1.44
N ASP A 92 -15.15 0.30 0.18
CA ASP A 92 -15.29 -0.59 -0.99
C ASP A 92 -14.06 -1.50 -1.18
N PHE A 93 -12.95 -1.19 -0.49
CA PHE A 93 -11.72 -1.99 -0.49
C PHE A 93 -11.61 -2.93 0.72
N ARG A 94 -12.60 -2.93 1.63
CA ARG A 94 -12.58 -3.81 2.80
C ARG A 94 -13.08 -5.20 2.42
N VAL A 95 -12.16 -6.16 2.45
CA VAL A 95 -12.49 -7.59 2.50
C VAL A 95 -12.51 -8.00 3.97
N ASP A 96 -13.60 -8.63 4.41
CA ASP A 96 -13.78 -9.12 5.78
C ASP A 96 -12.57 -9.95 6.25
N GLY A 97 -11.71 -9.35 7.09
CA GLY A 97 -10.58 -10.04 7.74
C GLY A 97 -9.18 -9.56 7.37
N ALA A 98 -8.99 -8.88 6.23
CA ALA A 98 -7.68 -8.33 5.85
C ALA A 98 -7.62 -6.83 6.19
N SER A 99 -7.56 -6.50 7.49
CA SER A 99 -7.27 -5.13 7.89
C SER A 99 -5.84 -4.81 7.50
N PHE A 100 -5.65 -4.05 6.42
CA PHE A 100 -4.48 -3.20 6.32
C PHE A 100 -4.31 -2.47 7.65
N PRO A 101 -3.09 -2.35 8.22
CA PRO A 101 -2.87 -1.50 9.38
C PRO A 101 -3.48 -0.14 9.08
N ARG A 102 -4.54 0.17 9.84
CA ARG A 102 -5.48 1.27 9.65
C ARG A 102 -4.82 2.59 10.01
N GLN A 103 -3.78 2.97 9.30
CA GLN A 103 -3.00 4.20 9.44
C GLN A 103 -2.17 4.16 8.17
N PHE A 104 -2.35 5.02 7.17
CA PHE A 104 -1.23 5.92 6.88
C PHE A 104 -1.55 7.05 5.88
N PHE A 105 -2.76 7.09 5.31
CA PHE A 105 -3.24 8.27 4.59
C PHE A 105 -3.77 9.30 5.60
N SER A 106 -2.86 10.13 6.09
CA SER A 106 -3.18 11.22 7.02
C SER A 106 -4.04 12.27 6.32
N THR A 107 -5.32 12.35 6.68
CA THR A 107 -6.16 13.51 6.35
C THR A 107 -5.72 14.70 7.20
N LYS A 108 -4.66 15.43 6.78
CA LYS A 108 -4.16 16.72 7.32
C LYS A 108 -4.10 16.94 8.85
N SER A 109 -4.34 15.92 9.66
CA SER A 109 -4.39 15.98 11.11
C SER A 109 -3.99 14.61 11.62
N ARG A 110 -2.89 14.58 12.37
CA ARG A 110 -2.25 13.41 13.02
C ARG A 110 -1.39 12.57 12.09
N ILE A 111 -0.11 12.94 12.08
CA ILE A 111 0.98 11.97 12.12
C ILE A 111 0.80 11.20 13.44
N ILE A 112 0.40 9.93 13.37
CA ILE A 112 0.62 9.03 14.51
C ILE A 112 2.03 8.49 14.29
N THR A 113 2.95 9.07 15.04
CA THR A 113 4.32 8.60 15.20
C THR A 113 4.29 7.12 15.59
N VAL A 114 5.31 6.38 15.14
CA VAL A 114 5.50 4.93 15.23
C VAL A 114 5.55 4.39 16.68
N SER A 115 5.20 5.18 17.69
CA SER A 115 5.24 4.85 19.11
C SER A 115 4.16 3.85 19.58
N ALA A 116 3.19 3.49 18.73
CA ALA A 116 2.13 2.56 19.11
C ALA A 116 2.47 1.08 18.85
N LEU A 117 3.44 0.78 17.97
CA LEU A 117 3.83 -0.62 17.70
C LEU A 117 4.79 -1.18 18.77
N GLU A 118 5.55 -0.31 19.45
CA GLU A 118 6.43 -0.71 20.56
C GLU A 118 5.65 -1.08 21.83
N ALA A 119 4.41 -0.61 21.98
CA ALA A 119 3.60 -0.88 23.16
C ALA A 119 3.06 -2.31 23.22
N SER A 120 2.96 -3.02 22.08
CA SER A 120 2.46 -4.40 22.03
C SER A 120 3.57 -5.45 22.20
N ALA A 121 4.84 -5.10 21.95
CA ALA A 121 5.96 -6.01 22.12
C ALA A 121 6.35 -6.21 23.61
N THR A 122 6.07 -5.24 24.47
CA THR A 122 6.45 -5.30 25.90
C THR A 122 5.47 -6.08 26.78
N ALA A 123 4.29 -6.44 26.27
CA ALA A 123 3.27 -7.15 27.05
C ALA A 123 3.45 -8.68 27.08
N VAL A 124 4.21 -9.27 26.14
CA VAL A 124 4.40 -10.73 26.05
C VAL A 124 5.55 -11.23 26.93
N ALA A 125 6.51 -10.37 27.30
CA ALA A 125 7.71 -10.78 28.04
C ALA A 125 7.56 -10.88 29.57
N LYS A 126 6.34 -10.77 30.14
CA LYS A 126 6.11 -10.78 31.60
C LYS A 126 5.38 -12.00 32.16
N ASN A 127 5.09 -13.02 31.34
CA ASN A 127 4.33 -14.20 31.79
C ASN A 127 5.10 -15.53 31.76
N SER A 128 6.43 -15.48 31.72
CA SER A 128 7.26 -16.68 31.82
C SER A 128 8.35 -16.48 32.87
N ASP A 129 7.95 -16.40 34.14
CA ASP A 129 8.82 -16.66 35.30
C ASP A 129 7.92 -17.01 36.49
N THR A 130 7.60 -18.30 36.61
CA THR A 130 7.30 -19.00 37.87
C THR A 130 8.34 -20.07 38.07
#